data_AF-A0A9E4R1B6-F1
#
_entry.id   AF-A0A9E4R1B6-F1
#
_cell.length_a   1.000
_cell.length_b   1.000
_cell.length_c   1.000
_cell.angle_alpha   90.00
_cell.angle_beta   90.00
_cell.angle_gamma   90.00
#
_symmetry.space_group_name_H-M   'P 1'
#
loop_
_entity.id
_entity.type
_entity.pdbx_description
1 polymer ?
#
loop_
_entity_poly.entity_id
_entity_poly.type
_entity_poly.pdbx_seq_one_letter_code
_entity_poly.pdbx_strand_id
1 'polypeptide(L)'
;MLAVEYGEDIIVVDCGVQFPNEDMPGVDLIIPDISYLLERSERVRAILITHGHEDHIGALPFVLSQLDVPVFAPRLAQGLISVKLKERRATRGKTVEVIEPGIKYEFGENLRATWFRVCHS
;
A
#
# COMPACT_ATOMS: atom_id res chain seq x y z
N MET A 1 -1.40 0.41 -8.24
CA MET A 1 -0.84 1.49 -7.40
C MET A 1 -1.17 2.82 -8.05
N LEU A 2 -1.74 3.75 -7.30
CA LEU A 2 -2.06 5.11 -7.74
C LEU A 2 -1.45 6.10 -6.73
N ALA A 3 -0.77 7.14 -7.20
CA ALA A 3 -0.30 8.23 -6.34
C ALA A 3 -1.19 9.47 -6.54
N VAL A 4 -1.61 10.08 -5.44
CA VAL A 4 -2.30 11.37 -5.42
C VAL A 4 -1.43 12.35 -4.69
N GLU A 5 -1.07 13.44 -5.37
CA GLU A 5 -0.17 14.47 -4.86
C GLU A 5 -0.83 15.83 -4.90
N TYR A 6 -0.73 16.56 -3.79
CA TYR A 6 -1.17 17.94 -3.71
C TYR A 6 -0.36 18.70 -2.66
N GLY A 7 0.24 19.83 -3.08
CA GLY A 7 1.20 20.55 -2.24
C GLY A 7 2.42 19.69 -1.93
N GLU A 8 2.76 19.55 -0.64
CA GLU A 8 3.87 18.72 -0.15
C GLU A 8 3.42 17.34 0.36
N ASP A 9 2.19 16.93 0.05
CA ASP A 9 1.61 15.69 0.55
C ASP A 9 1.31 14.72 -0.60
N ILE A 10 1.79 13.50 -0.46
CA ILE A 10 1.53 12.37 -1.36
C ILE A 10 0.86 11.26 -0.57
N ILE A 11 -0.26 10.75 -1.06
CA ILE A 11 -0.85 9.48 -0.62
C ILE A 11 -0.80 8.47 -1.77
N VAL A 12 -0.58 7.21 -1.43
CA VAL A 12 -0.59 6.12 -2.39
C VAL A 12 -1.84 5.29 -2.14
N VAL A 13 -2.60 4.95 -3.18
CA VAL A 13 -3.72 4.01 -3.11
C VAL A 13 -3.29 2.69 -3.73
N ASP A 14 -3.33 1.65 -2.90
CA ASP A 14 -2.93 0.27 -3.18
C ASP A 14 -1.47 0.08 -3.63
N CYS A 15 -0.94 -1.11 -3.35
CA CYS A 15 0.44 -1.50 -3.62
C CYS A 15 0.50 -3.01 -3.91
N GLY A 16 -0.08 -3.41 -5.04
CA GLY A 16 -0.15 -4.81 -5.44
C GLY A 16 0.91 -5.27 -6.42
N VAL A 17 0.92 -6.58 -6.62
CA VAL A 17 1.70 -7.26 -7.66
C VAL A 17 0.89 -7.39 -8.94
N GLN A 18 1.59 -7.60 -10.05
CA GLN A 18 1.00 -8.21 -11.23
C GLN A 18 1.57 -9.61 -11.39
N PHE A 19 0.71 -10.57 -11.73
CA PHE A 19 1.15 -11.92 -12.07
C PHE A 19 1.71 -11.94 -13.51
N PRO A 20 2.82 -12.64 -13.76
CA PRO A 20 3.43 -12.76 -15.08
C PRO A 20 2.53 -13.54 -16.04
N ASN A 21 2.74 -13.30 -17.34
CA ASN A 21 2.08 -14.07 -18.41
C ASN A 21 2.98 -15.21 -18.91
N GLU A 22 2.45 -16.05 -19.80
CA GLU A 22 3.15 -17.24 -20.33
C GLU A 22 4.46 -16.89 -21.06
N ASP A 23 4.59 -15.66 -21.56
CA ASP A 23 5.77 -15.18 -22.28
C ASP A 23 6.91 -14.70 -21.35
N MET A 24 6.75 -14.80 -20.03
CA MET A 24 7.73 -14.37 -19.02
C MET A 24 8.28 -15.55 -18.19
N PRO A 25 9.00 -16.50 -18.81
CA PRO A 25 9.51 -17.66 -18.10
C PRO A 25 10.52 -17.26 -17.00
N GLY A 26 10.33 -17.80 -15.79
CA GLY A 26 11.21 -17.57 -14.64
C GLY A 26 10.91 -16.31 -13.83
N VAL A 27 9.91 -15.53 -14.20
CA VAL A 27 9.39 -14.42 -13.39
C VAL A 27 8.29 -14.99 -12.47
N ASP A 28 8.37 -14.70 -11.16
CA ASP A 28 7.33 -15.10 -10.19
C ASP A 28 6.27 -14.00 -10.00
N LEU A 29 6.72 -12.74 -9.89
CA LEU A 29 5.90 -11.58 -9.59
C LEU A 29 6.47 -10.33 -10.27
N ILE A 30 5.59 -9.45 -10.71
CA ILE A 30 5.93 -8.11 -11.21
C ILE A 30 5.50 -7.09 -10.15
N ILE A 31 6.38 -6.15 -9.81
CA ILE A 31 6.12 -5.10 -8.82
C ILE A 31 6.28 -3.71 -9.45
N PRO A 32 5.62 -2.67 -8.94
CA PRO A 32 5.76 -1.32 -9.47
C PRO A 32 7.17 -0.75 -9.24
N ASP A 33 7.65 0.05 -10.19
CA ASP A 33 8.77 0.96 -9.97
C ASP A 33 8.29 2.13 -9.11
N ILE A 34 9.00 2.37 -8.00
CA ILE A 34 8.68 3.39 -7.00
C ILE A 34 9.71 4.52 -6.96
N SER A 35 10.60 4.63 -7.95
CA SER A 35 11.62 5.69 -8.05
C SER A 35 11.05 7.09 -7.76
N TYR A 36 9.86 7.39 -8.31
CA TYR A 36 9.14 8.65 -8.06
C TYR A 36 8.88 8.92 -6.56
N LEU A 37 8.44 7.89 -5.83
CA LEU A 37 8.13 7.97 -4.41
C LEU A 37 9.39 8.03 -3.56
N LEU A 38 10.46 7.33 -3.96
CA LEU A 38 11.74 7.33 -3.25
C LEU A 38 12.43 8.71 -3.31
N GLU A 39 12.41 9.36 -4.47
CA GLU A 39 12.90 10.73 -4.63
C GLU A 39 12.12 11.77 -3.77
N ARG A 40 10.91 11.41 -3.34
CA ARG A 40 9.97 12.28 -2.61
C ARG A 40 9.53 11.64 -1.30
N SER A 41 10.35 10.78 -0.71
CA SER A 41 9.94 9.92 0.42
C SER A 41 9.40 10.72 1.60
N GLU A 42 9.95 11.91 1.87
CA GLU A 42 9.52 12.80 2.95
C GLU A 42 8.12 13.42 2.73
N ARG A 43 7.64 13.41 1.49
CA ARG A 43 6.32 13.91 1.10
C ARG A 43 5.26 12.80 1.12
N VAL A 44 5.67 11.54 1.15
CA VAL A 44 4.75 10.40 1.20
C VAL A 44 4.21 10.22 2.62
N ARG A 45 2.90 10.43 2.76
CA ARG A 45 2.22 10.42 4.06
C ARG A 45 1.72 9.04 4.46
N ALA A 46 1.19 8.27 3.52
CA ALA A 46 0.67 6.94 3.79
C ALA A 46 0.42 6.13 2.51
N ILE A 47 0.33 4.81 2.67
CA ILE A 47 -0.28 3.90 1.70
C ILE A 47 -1.67 3.51 2.20
N LEU A 48 -2.68 3.75 1.38
CA LEU A 48 -4.08 3.53 1.66
C LEU A 48 -4.55 2.30 0.89
N ILE A 49 -5.06 1.30 1.60
CA ILE A 49 -5.48 0.03 1.02
C ILE A 49 -6.99 -0.01 0.86
N THR A 50 -7.44 -0.45 -0.31
CA THR A 50 -8.86 -0.62 -0.63
C THR A 50 -9.39 -1.97 -0.13
N HIS A 51 -8.71 -3.07 -0.48
CA HIS A 51 -9.08 -4.43 -0.08
C HIS A 51 -7.88 -5.38 -0.13
N GLY A 52 -8.12 -6.68 0.11
CA GLY A 52 -7.08 -7.66 0.43
C GLY A 52 -6.53 -8.50 -0.73
N HIS A 53 -6.88 -8.24 -1.99
CA HIS A 53 -6.34 -9.03 -3.11
C HIS A 53 -4.87 -8.73 -3.36
N GLU A 54 -4.14 -9.72 -3.89
CA GLU A 54 -2.70 -9.64 -4.13
C GLU A 54 -2.31 -8.53 -5.11
N ASP A 55 -3.14 -8.25 -6.10
CA ASP A 55 -3.00 -7.13 -7.03
C ASP A 55 -3.30 -5.76 -6.41
N HIS A 56 -3.64 -5.73 -5.11
CA HIS A 56 -3.77 -4.53 -4.29
C HIS A 56 -2.78 -4.47 -3.12
N ILE A 57 -2.32 -5.61 -2.57
CA ILE A 57 -1.45 -5.63 -1.37
C ILE A 57 -0.11 -6.35 -1.55
N GLY A 58 0.05 -7.13 -2.61
CA GLY A 58 1.14 -8.09 -2.77
C GLY A 58 2.53 -7.47 -2.87
N ALA A 59 2.65 -6.21 -3.32
CA ALA A 59 3.94 -5.54 -3.46
C ALA A 59 4.37 -4.81 -2.18
N LEU A 60 3.50 -4.68 -1.17
CA LEU A 60 3.82 -4.02 0.10
C LEU A 60 5.12 -4.51 0.76
N PRO A 61 5.44 -5.83 0.82
CA PRO A 61 6.67 -6.27 1.46
C PRO A 61 7.96 -5.80 0.74
N PHE A 62 7.88 -5.50 -0.56
CA PHE A 62 9.00 -5.03 -1.37
C PHE A 62 9.10 -3.49 -1.35
N VAL A 63 7.96 -2.82 -1.35
CA VAL A 63 7.90 -1.35 -1.30
C VAL A 63 8.27 -0.86 0.10
N LEU A 64 7.71 -1.47 1.15
CA LEU A 64 7.98 -1.05 2.53
C LEU A 64 9.41 -1.34 2.99
N SER A 65 10.15 -2.23 2.34
CA SER A 65 11.58 -2.39 2.64
C SER A 65 12.43 -1.21 2.20
N GLN A 66 11.90 -0.35 1.32
CA GLN A 66 12.59 0.82 0.75
C GLN A 66 11.94 2.14 1.17
N LEU A 67 10.63 2.14 1.38
CA LEU A 67 9.83 3.31 1.74
C LEU A 67 9.16 3.08 3.11
N ASP A 68 9.59 3.83 4.13
CA ASP A 68 9.07 3.69 5.49
C ASP A 68 7.91 4.66 5.75
N VAL A 69 6.70 4.21 5.42
CA VAL A 69 5.46 4.99 5.55
C VAL A 69 4.36 4.14 6.18
N PRO A 70 3.42 4.75 6.92
CA PRO A 70 2.32 4.02 7.52
C PRO A 70 1.36 3.48 6.46
N VAL A 71 0.74 2.34 6.76
CA VAL A 71 -0.25 1.69 5.90
C VAL A 71 -1.59 1.67 6.62
N PHE A 72 -2.64 2.10 5.92
CA PHE A 72 -4.01 2.14 6.43
C PHE A 72 -4.86 1.17 5.64
N ALA A 73 -5.56 0.25 6.31
CA ALA A 73 -6.30 -0.81 5.64
C ALA A 73 -7.58 -1.22 6.39
N PRO A 74 -8.63 -1.69 5.69
CA PRO A 74 -9.76 -2.36 6.32
C PRO A 74 -9.31 -3.60 7.08
N ARG A 75 -10.06 -3.99 8.12
CA ARG A 75 -9.68 -5.05 9.07
C ARG A 75 -9.24 -6.37 8.42
N LEU A 76 -9.92 -6.84 7.37
CA LEU A 76 -9.52 -8.07 6.68
C LEU A 76 -8.18 -7.91 5.94
N ALA A 77 -8.03 -6.84 5.15
CA ALA A 77 -6.80 -6.53 4.43
C ALA A 77 -5.63 -6.35 5.41
N GLN A 78 -5.85 -5.66 6.53
CA GLN A 78 -4.87 -5.49 7.60
C GLN A 78 -4.34 -6.84 8.11
N GLY A 79 -5.22 -7.82 8.32
CA GLY A 79 -4.83 -9.17 8.74
C GLY A 79 -3.97 -9.89 7.70
N LEU A 80 -4.38 -9.85 6.43
CA LEU A 80 -3.63 -10.46 5.32
C LEU A 80 -2.24 -9.83 5.14
N ILE A 81 -2.18 -8.50 5.13
CA ILE A 81 -0.92 -7.74 5.05
C ILE A 81 -0.02 -8.09 6.23
N SER A 82 -0.57 -8.15 7.46
CA SER A 82 0.21 -8.44 8.66
C SER A 82 0.87 -9.83 8.63
N VAL A 83 0.22 -10.82 8.02
CA VAL A 83 0.84 -12.13 7.79
C VAL A 83 2.00 -11.99 6.81
N LYS A 84 1.76 -11.34 5.66
CA LYS A 84 2.75 -11.15 4.60
C LYS A 84 4.01 -10.38 5.06
N LEU A 85 3.83 -9.33 5.87
CA LEU A 85 4.95 -8.55 6.39
C LEU A 85 5.81 -9.32 7.41
N LYS A 86 5.27 -10.35 8.07
CA LYS A 86 6.03 -11.22 8.99
C LYS A 86 6.92 -12.23 8.27
N GLU A 87 6.58 -12.59 7.03
CA GLU A 87 7.36 -13.56 6.24
C GLU A 87 8.74 -13.00 5.84
N ARG A 88 8.89 -11.66 5.82
CA ARG A 88 10.14 -11.00 5.43
C ARG A 88 10.79 -10.27 6.58
N ARG A 89 12.10 -10.46 6.72
CA ARG A 89 12.91 -9.79 7.77
C ARG A 89 12.88 -8.27 7.63
N ALA A 90 12.96 -7.74 6.41
CA ALA A 90 13.03 -6.30 6.15
C ALA A 90 11.78 -5.51 6.54
N THR A 91 10.64 -6.19 6.69
CA THR A 91 9.37 -5.58 7.08
C THR A 91 8.91 -5.99 8.48
N ARG A 92 9.77 -6.71 9.22
CA ARG A 92 9.47 -7.17 10.57
C ARG A 92 9.32 -5.97 11.50
N GLY A 93 8.16 -5.85 12.14
CA GLY A 93 7.83 -4.76 13.06
C GLY A 93 7.04 -3.62 12.42
N LYS A 94 6.86 -3.62 11.08
CA LYS A 94 5.93 -2.69 10.44
C LYS A 94 4.50 -3.06 10.82
N THR A 95 3.75 -2.06 11.24
CA THR A 95 2.35 -2.18 11.62
C THR A 95 1.46 -1.57 10.55
N VAL A 96 0.23 -2.09 10.46
CA VAL A 96 -0.80 -1.60 9.56
C VAL A 96 -1.96 -1.13 10.41
N GLU A 97 -2.35 0.13 10.23
CA GLU A 97 -3.44 0.77 10.95
C GLU A 97 -4.78 0.34 10.38
N VAL A 98 -5.69 -0.08 11.26
CA VAL A 98 -7.06 -0.46 10.87
C VAL A 98 -7.89 0.81 10.72
N ILE A 99 -8.51 0.98 9.56
CA ILE A 99 -9.49 2.04 9.34
C ILE A 99 -10.92 1.59 9.68
N GLU A 100 -11.77 2.57 10.00
CA GLU A 100 -13.22 2.40 10.05
C GLU A 100 -13.86 3.17 8.88
N PRO A 101 -14.67 2.51 8.03
CA PRO A 101 -15.40 3.20 6.97
C PRO A 101 -16.28 4.33 7.50
N GLY A 102 -16.34 5.44 6.75
CA GLY A 102 -17.06 6.65 7.12
C GLY A 102 -16.27 7.60 8.05
N ILE A 103 -15.17 7.14 8.65
CA ILE A 103 -14.27 8.01 9.42
C ILE A 103 -13.27 8.69 8.49
N LYS A 104 -13.00 9.97 8.79
CA LYS A 104 -12.04 10.79 8.06
C LYS A 104 -10.67 10.71 8.72
N TYR A 105 -9.66 10.47 7.90
CA TYR A 105 -8.26 10.42 8.28
C TYR A 105 -7.51 11.54 7.56
N GLU A 106 -6.56 12.18 8.25
CA GLU A 106 -5.76 13.29 7.71
C GLU A 106 -4.34 12.80 7.38
N PHE A 107 -3.80 13.28 6.26
CA PHE A 107 -2.50 12.87 5.74
C PHE A 107 -1.72 14.12 5.32
N GLY A 108 -0.91 14.64 6.25
CA GLY A 108 -0.27 15.94 6.07
C GLY A 108 -1.27 17.09 6.25
N GLU A 109 -0.96 18.24 5.67
CA GLU A 109 -1.78 19.46 5.82
C GLU A 109 -2.90 19.53 4.78
N ASN A 110 -2.71 18.88 3.63
CA ASN A 110 -3.52 19.14 2.45
C ASN A 110 -4.44 17.98 2.05
N LEU A 111 -4.18 16.76 2.52
CA LEU A 111 -4.91 15.56 2.10
C LEU A 111 -5.71 14.95 3.24
N ARG A 112 -6.94 14.52 2.91
CA ARG A 112 -7.82 13.78 3.80
C ARG A 112 -8.49 12.67 3.02
N ALA A 113 -8.64 11.49 3.63
CA ALA A 113 -9.34 10.37 3.02
C ALA A 113 -10.44 9.81 3.93
N THR A 114 -11.46 9.25 3.30
CA THR A 114 -12.57 8.57 3.96
C THR A 114 -12.93 7.34 3.13
N TRP A 115 -13.06 6.19 3.78
CA TRP A 115 -13.44 4.94 3.12
C TRP A 115 -14.95 4.80 3.10
N PHE A 116 -15.49 4.27 2.01
CA PHE A 116 -16.87 3.81 1.92
C PHE A 116 -16.89 2.37 1.43
N ARG A 117 -17.91 1.61 1.85
CA ARG A 117 -17.97 0.17 1.57
C ARG A 117 -18.48 -0.07 0.14
N VAL A 118 -17.88 -1.06 -0.52
CA VAL A 118 -18.30 -1.58 -1.83
C VAL A 118 -18.38 -3.10 -1.77
N CYS A 119 -19.20 -3.70 -2.64
CA CYS A 119 -19.21 -5.15 -2.82
C CYS A 119 -18.08 -5.55 -3.78
N HIS A 120 -17.33 -6.59 -3.43
CA HIS A 120 -16.27 -7.14 -4.26
C HIS A 120 -16.18 -8.66 -4.08
N SER A 121 -15.51 -9.34 -5.01
CA SER A 121 -15.28 -10.80 -5.02
C SER A 121 -14.35 -11.25 -3.92
#